data_AF-A0A368S9X1-F1
#
_entry.id   AF-A0A368S9X1-F1
#
_cell.length_a   1.000
_cell.length_b   1.000
_cell.length_c   1.000
_cell.angle_alpha   90.00
_cell.angle_beta   90.00
_cell.angle_gamma   90.00
#
_symmetry.space_group_name_H-M   'P 1'
#
loop_
_entity.id
_entity.type
_entity.pdbx_description
1 polymer ?
#
loop_
_entity_poly.entity_id
_entity_poly.type
_entity_poly.pdbx_seq_one_letter_code
_entity_poly.pdbx_strand_id
1 'polypeptide(L)'
;MAHSAGKNLSAVLLLVAIAGRIHAAESASVGDFSCDNHLSANYKGPCFGLFNDDACDRACSDESSDNMSGSCSYMQCWCQRCI
;
A
#
# COMPACT_ATOMS: atom_id res chain seq x y z
N MET A 1 31.82 -41.61 9.63
CA MET A 1 30.74 -41.15 8.73
C MET A 1 29.82 -40.26 9.57
N ALA A 2 29.92 -38.95 9.42
CA ALA A 2 29.10 -37.99 10.17
C ALA A 2 27.91 -37.58 9.30
N HIS A 3 26.70 -37.85 9.79
CA HIS A 3 25.45 -37.49 9.11
C HIS A 3 25.23 -35.98 9.28
N SER A 4 25.46 -35.21 8.22
CA SER A 4 25.16 -33.77 8.18
C SER A 4 23.64 -33.60 8.04
N ALA A 5 22.97 -33.32 9.15
CA ALA A 5 21.54 -33.05 9.20
C ALA A 5 21.26 -31.55 9.01
N GLY A 6 21.58 -31.04 7.83
CA GLY A 6 21.21 -29.69 7.38
C GLY A 6 19.70 -29.59 7.10
N LYS A 7 18.88 -29.70 8.14
CA LYS A 7 17.42 -29.60 8.06
C LYS A 7 16.99 -28.14 7.97
N ASN A 8 16.61 -27.72 6.76
CA ASN A 8 15.39 -26.93 6.46
C ASN A 8 15.06 -25.69 7.31
N LEU A 9 16.02 -25.05 7.98
CA LEU A 9 15.79 -23.78 8.71
C LEU A 9 15.39 -22.62 7.78
N SER A 10 15.69 -22.74 6.48
CA SER A 10 15.40 -21.72 5.47
C SER A 10 13.89 -21.56 5.20
N ALA A 11 13.11 -22.64 5.24
CA ALA A 11 11.69 -22.58 4.90
C ALA A 11 10.82 -21.98 6.03
N VAL A 12 11.28 -22.02 7.27
CA VAL A 12 10.50 -21.55 8.44
C VAL A 12 10.47 -20.02 8.51
N LEU A 13 11.54 -19.33 8.08
CA LEU A 13 11.62 -17.86 8.10
C LEU A 13 10.64 -17.20 7.13
N LEU A 14 10.30 -17.84 6.00
CA LEU A 14 9.42 -17.27 4.98
C LEU A 14 7.95 -17.20 5.43
N LEU A 15 7.51 -18.05 6.36
CA LEU A 15 6.11 -18.12 6.77
C LEU A 15 5.69 -16.99 7.74
N VAL A 16 6.63 -16.35 8.42
CA VAL A 16 6.33 -15.31 9.42
C VAL A 16 6.04 -13.94 8.77
N ALA A 17 6.47 -13.71 7.52
CA ALA A 17 6.27 -12.44 6.83
C ALA A 17 4.81 -12.19 6.36
N ILE A 18 3.96 -13.24 6.36
CA ILE A 18 2.61 -13.20 5.78
C ILE A 18 1.52 -12.88 6.82
N ALA A 19 1.85 -12.88 8.12
CA ALA A 19 0.88 -12.81 9.21
C ALA A 19 0.55 -11.37 9.69
N GLY A 20 1.14 -10.34 9.08
CA GLY A 20 1.23 -9.03 9.73
C GLY A 20 0.76 -7.84 8.91
N ARG A 21 -0.37 -7.91 8.19
CA ARG A 21 -1.03 -6.70 7.65
C ARG A 21 -2.55 -6.87 7.59
N ILE A 22 -3.19 -6.92 8.76
CA ILE A 22 -4.59 -6.47 8.85
C ILE A 22 -4.52 -4.94 8.77
N HIS A 23 -4.57 -4.41 7.55
CA HIS A 23 -4.97 -3.02 7.38
C HIS A 23 -6.45 -2.98 7.74
N ALA A 24 -6.76 -2.42 8.90
CA ALA A 24 -8.11 -2.03 9.24
C ALA A 24 -8.51 -0.95 8.22
N ALA A 25 -9.16 -1.37 7.13
CA ALA A 25 -9.92 -0.46 6.29
C ALA A 25 -11.20 -0.13 7.06
N GLU A 26 -11.08 0.80 8.00
CA GLU A 26 -12.22 1.40 8.70
C GLU A 26 -12.96 2.32 7.71
N SER A 27 -13.72 1.74 6.78
CA SER A 27 -14.67 2.52 5.97
C SER A 27 -15.98 2.65 6.73
N ALA A 28 -15.98 3.48 7.77
CA ALA A 28 -17.22 4.02 8.32
C ALA A 28 -17.60 5.27 7.52
N SER A 29 -18.63 5.19 6.68
CA SER A 29 -19.41 6.38 6.35
C SER A 29 -20.84 6.03 5.93
N VAL A 30 -21.77 6.52 6.73
CA VAL A 30 -23.21 6.60 6.45
C VAL A 30 -23.42 7.90 5.69
N GLY A 31 -23.37 7.81 4.36
CA GLY A 31 -23.57 8.92 3.43
C GLY A 31 -23.04 8.54 2.05
N ASP A 32 -23.84 8.73 1.00
CA ASP A 32 -23.45 8.53 -0.40
C ASP A 32 -22.48 9.64 -0.84
N PHE A 33 -21.27 9.66 -0.26
CA PHE A 33 -20.21 10.54 -0.71
C PHE A 33 -19.61 9.94 -1.98
N SER A 34 -19.66 10.69 -3.08
CA SER A 34 -19.08 10.23 -4.35
C SER A 34 -17.57 10.34 -4.26
N CYS A 35 -16.91 9.20 -4.11
CA CYS A 35 -15.46 9.13 -4.07
C CYS A 35 -14.89 8.93 -5.46
N ASP A 36 -14.03 9.84 -5.87
CA ASP A 36 -13.35 9.86 -7.16
C ASP A 36 -11.86 9.52 -6.98
N ASN A 37 -11.24 8.99 -8.04
CA ASN A 37 -9.81 8.72 -8.08
C ASN A 37 -9.18 9.50 -9.23
N HIS A 38 -8.10 10.21 -8.95
CA HIS A 38 -7.32 10.92 -9.98
C HIS A 38 -5.84 10.56 -9.91
N LEU A 39 -5.12 10.77 -11.00
CA LEU A 39 -3.66 10.60 -11.01
C LEU A 39 -3.00 11.70 -10.21
N SER A 40 -2.02 11.33 -9.40
CA SER A 40 -1.14 12.28 -8.71
C SER A 40 -0.32 13.08 -9.73
N ALA A 41 -0.35 14.41 -9.62
CA ALA A 41 0.44 15.30 -10.45
C ALA A 41 1.89 15.45 -9.96
N ASN A 42 2.11 15.24 -8.66
CA ASN A 42 3.36 15.53 -7.96
C ASN A 42 4.23 14.27 -7.78
N TYR A 43 3.64 13.08 -7.69
CA TYR A 43 4.39 11.82 -7.62
C TYR A 43 5.19 11.57 -8.91
N LYS A 44 6.46 11.16 -8.78
CA LYS A 44 7.37 10.92 -9.92
C LYS A 44 7.91 9.51 -9.91
N GLY A 45 7.98 8.92 -11.10
CA GLY A 45 8.50 7.58 -11.32
C GLY A 45 7.45 6.48 -11.13
N PRO A 46 7.85 5.20 -11.25
CA PRO A 46 6.95 4.08 -11.06
C PRO A 46 6.50 3.96 -9.60
N CYS A 47 5.23 3.60 -9.43
CA CYS A 47 4.61 3.38 -8.13
C CYS A 47 4.37 1.88 -7.93
N PHE A 48 5.08 1.27 -6.99
CA PHE A 48 4.84 -0.13 -6.61
C PHE A 48 4.17 -0.18 -5.24
N GLY A 49 2.95 -0.73 -5.14
CA GLY A 49 2.19 -0.69 -3.89
C GLY A 49 2.87 -1.38 -2.70
N LEU A 50 3.80 -2.29 -2.96
CA LEU A 50 4.62 -2.92 -1.92
C LEU A 50 5.71 -2.01 -1.32
N PHE A 51 6.13 -0.97 -2.04
CA PHE A 51 7.30 -0.15 -1.68
C PHE A 51 7.01 1.35 -1.63
N ASN A 52 5.96 1.81 -2.32
CA ASN A 52 5.74 3.21 -2.62
C ASN A 52 4.37 3.73 -2.19
N ASP A 53 3.49 2.90 -1.63
CA ASP A 53 2.16 3.37 -1.17
C ASP A 53 2.30 4.53 -0.18
N ASP A 54 3.15 4.43 0.85
CA ASP A 54 3.39 5.52 1.81
C ASP A 54 3.96 6.80 1.15
N ALA A 55 4.70 6.66 0.04
CA ALA A 55 5.24 7.80 -0.69
C ALA A 55 4.17 8.43 -1.60
N CYS A 56 3.32 7.61 -2.19
CA CYS A 56 2.16 8.02 -2.99
C CYS A 56 1.13 8.73 -2.11
N ASP A 57 0.80 8.17 -0.95
CA ASP A 57 -0.14 8.74 0.02
C ASP A 57 0.28 10.15 0.46
N ARG A 58 1.54 10.31 0.86
CA ARG A 58 2.11 11.63 1.21
C ARG A 58 2.09 12.61 0.05
N ALA A 59 2.37 12.17 -1.18
CA ALA A 59 2.28 13.03 -2.35
C ALA A 59 0.84 13.50 -2.60
N CYS A 60 -0.14 12.61 -2.44
CA CYS A 60 -1.55 12.95 -2.57
C CYS A 60 -2.02 13.95 -1.50
N SER A 61 -1.59 13.80 -0.25
CA SER A 61 -1.91 14.76 0.81
C SER A 61 -1.21 16.13 0.63
N ASP A 62 -0.01 16.15 0.04
CA ASP A 62 0.69 17.40 -0.30
C ASP A 62 0.04 18.12 -1.49
N GLU A 63 -0.57 17.39 -2.42
CA GLU A 63 -1.30 17.96 -3.56
C GLU A 63 -2.58 18.70 -3.17
N SER A 64 -3.34 18.16 -2.21
CA SER A 64 -4.55 18.80 -1.71
C SER A 64 -4.95 18.24 -0.35
N SER A 65 -5.51 19.11 0.51
CA SER A 65 -6.18 18.68 1.74
C SER A 65 -7.47 17.91 1.50
N ASP A 66 -8.02 17.96 0.28
CA ASP A 66 -9.23 17.22 -0.11
C ASP A 66 -8.94 15.75 -0.47
N ASN A 67 -7.67 15.40 -0.64
CA ASN A 67 -7.24 14.02 -0.89
C ASN A 67 -7.15 13.28 0.44
N MET A 68 -7.87 12.17 0.56
CA MET A 68 -7.90 11.39 1.80
C MET A 68 -6.83 10.31 1.85
N SER A 69 -6.45 9.78 0.68
CA SER A 69 -5.43 8.74 0.58
C SER A 69 -4.81 8.66 -0.80
N GLY A 70 -3.62 8.06 -0.89
CA GLY A 70 -2.97 7.67 -2.15
C GLY A 70 -2.63 6.19 -2.19
N SER A 71 -2.71 5.59 -3.38
CA SER A 71 -2.31 4.20 -3.62
C SER A 71 -1.66 3.99 -4.98
N CYS A 72 -0.75 3.03 -5.06
CA CYS A 72 -0.14 2.63 -6.31
C CYS A 72 -1.03 1.65 -7.07
N SER A 73 -1.39 2.00 -8.31
CA SER A 73 -2.09 1.11 -9.23
C SER A 73 -1.59 1.31 -10.66
N TYR A 74 -1.44 0.23 -11.43
CA TYR A 74 -0.89 0.25 -12.79
C TYR A 74 0.45 1.00 -12.90
N MET A 75 1.34 0.81 -11.91
CA MET A 75 2.64 1.51 -11.79
C MET A 75 2.54 3.05 -11.66
N GLN A 76 1.35 3.57 -11.36
CA GLN A 76 1.07 4.99 -11.20
C GLN A 76 0.52 5.26 -9.79
N CYS A 77 0.72 6.47 -9.29
CA CYS A 77 0.15 6.90 -8.02
C CYS A 77 -1.24 7.52 -8.27
N TRP A 78 -2.24 7.01 -7.56
CA TRP A 78 -3.63 7.45 -7.63
C TRP A 78 -4.06 8.03 -6.29
N CYS A 79 -4.65 9.22 -6.33
CA CYS A 79 -5.19 9.91 -5.18
C CYS A 79 -6.72 9.74 -5.14
N GLN A 80 -7.23 9.40 -3.97
CA GLN A 80 -8.65 9.28 -3.68
C GLN A 80 -9.14 10.55 -2.99
N ARG A 81 -10.25 11.11 -3.48
CA ARG A 81 -10.97 12.24 -2.88
C ARG A 81 -12.45 11.89 -2.79
N CYS A 82 -13.12 12.24 -1.70
CA CYS A 82 -14.57 12.12 -1.56
C CYS A 82 -15.14 13.53 -1.39
N ILE A 83 -16.18 13.83 -2.16
CA ILE A 83 -16.85 15.15 -2.20
C ILE A 83 -18.29 14.98 -1.75
#